data_AF-A0A0T5ZHW5-F1
#
_entry.id   AF-A0A0T5ZHW5-F1
#
_cell.length_a   1.000
_cell.length_b   1.000
_cell.length_c   1.000
_cell.angle_alpha   90.00
_cell.angle_beta   90.00
_cell.angle_gamma   90.00
#
_symmetry.space_group_name_H-M   'P 1'
#
loop_
_entity.id
_entity.type
_entity.pdbx_description
1 polymer ?
#
loop_
_entity_poly.entity_id
_entity_poly.type
_entity_poly.pdbx_seq_one_letter_code
_entity_poly.pdbx_strand_id
1 'polypeptide(L)'
;GLDRRLVEAAALLHDVDRLLAPDDPLRKLPHGDAGARWLTERGHRELARAVAAHPVTRLSDEVRFHRWAGHATWEEKIVAYADKRCGQRVEPLASRFADWARRHPEHATELAVARSRAARLEREVCTAAGVRPDEVRRLRWVAAAWPVPSERVA
;
A
#
# COMPACT_ATOMS: atom_id res chain seq x y z
N GLY A 1 15.42 -14.93 0.36
CA GLY A 1 15.26 -14.23 -0.93
C GLY A 1 13.86 -13.67 -1.01
N LEU A 2 13.61 -12.70 -1.90
CA LEU A 2 12.29 -12.11 -2.11
C LEU A 2 11.39 -13.06 -2.92
N ASP A 3 10.18 -13.36 -2.43
CA ASP A 3 9.16 -14.06 -3.20
C ASP A 3 8.36 -13.07 -4.07
N ARG A 4 8.75 -13.01 -5.34
CA ARG A 4 8.10 -12.15 -6.32
C ARG A 4 6.63 -12.52 -6.58
N ARG A 5 6.29 -13.81 -6.58
CA ARG A 5 4.92 -14.25 -6.89
C ARG A 5 3.97 -13.84 -5.78
N LEU A 6 4.42 -13.92 -4.53
CA LEU A 6 3.67 -13.43 -3.38
C LEU A 6 3.40 -11.92 -3.50
N VAL A 7 4.42 -11.11 -3.83
CA VAL A 7 4.26 -9.66 -4.02
C VAL A 7 3.25 -9.34 -5.13
N GLU A 8 3.38 -9.99 -6.29
CA GLU A 8 2.48 -9.77 -7.44
C GLU A 8 1.04 -10.17 -7.11
N ALA A 9 0.85 -11.34 -6.49
CA ALA A 9 -0.48 -11.81 -6.08
C ALA A 9 -1.10 -10.91 -5.00
N ALA A 10 -0.32 -10.50 -4.00
CA ALA A 10 -0.79 -9.58 -2.97
C ALA A 10 -1.12 -8.20 -3.55
N ALA A 11 -0.34 -7.69 -4.51
CA ALA A 11 -0.65 -6.45 -5.20
C ALA A 11 -1.95 -6.54 -6.00
N LEU A 12 -2.26 -7.68 -6.62
CA LEU A 12 -3.54 -7.89 -7.32
C LEU A 12 -4.73 -8.04 -6.35
N LEU A 13 -4.51 -8.59 -5.16
CA LEU A 13 -5.56 -8.98 -4.22
C LEU A 13 -5.70 -8.06 -2.99
N HIS A 14 -4.89 -7.01 -2.85
CA HIS A 14 -4.91 -6.15 -1.66
C HIS A 14 -6.30 -5.55 -1.36
N ASP A 15 -7.05 -5.22 -2.42
CA ASP A 15 -8.40 -4.66 -2.36
C ASP A 15 -9.52 -5.72 -2.54
N VAL A 16 -9.21 -7.02 -2.39
CA VAL A 16 -10.18 -8.11 -2.66
C VAL A 16 -11.45 -8.00 -1.80
N ASP A 17 -11.34 -7.39 -0.62
CA ASP A 17 -12.51 -7.15 0.26
C ASP A 17 -13.55 -6.21 -0.33
N ARG A 18 -13.18 -5.36 -1.29
CA ARG A 18 -14.11 -4.50 -2.02
C ARG A 18 -15.05 -5.29 -2.93
N LEU A 19 -14.64 -6.51 -3.31
CA LEU A 19 -15.39 -7.40 -4.20
C LEU A 19 -16.34 -8.35 -3.45
N LEU A 20 -16.35 -8.32 -2.11
CA LEU A 20 -17.24 -9.14 -1.30
C LEU A 20 -18.70 -8.74 -1.53
N ALA A 21 -19.59 -9.74 -1.57
CA ALA A 21 -21.03 -9.53 -1.71
C ALA A 21 -21.56 -8.58 -0.61
N PRO A 22 -22.56 -7.72 -0.89
CA PRO A 22 -23.03 -6.70 0.07
C PRO A 22 -23.42 -7.25 1.45
N ASP A 23 -23.93 -8.47 1.51
CA ASP A 23 -24.38 -9.19 2.70
C ASP A 23 -23.31 -10.09 3.33
N ASP A 24 -22.10 -10.16 2.75
CA ASP A 24 -21.00 -10.95 3.28
C ASP A 24 -20.62 -10.45 4.69
N PRO A 25 -20.60 -11.33 5.71
CA PRO A 25 -20.33 -10.92 7.09
C PRO A 25 -18.93 -10.32 7.28
N LEU A 26 -17.96 -10.64 6.42
CA LEU A 26 -16.61 -10.09 6.47
C LEU A 26 -16.57 -8.59 6.14
N ARG A 27 -17.60 -8.03 5.46
CA ARG A 27 -17.68 -6.58 5.20
C ARG A 27 -17.80 -5.72 6.47
N LYS A 28 -18.08 -6.33 7.62
CA LYS A 28 -18.07 -5.67 8.93
C LYS A 28 -16.65 -5.46 9.47
N LEU A 29 -15.66 -6.16 8.93
CA LEU A 29 -14.27 -6.00 9.33
C LEU A 29 -13.66 -4.76 8.66
N PRO A 30 -12.64 -4.15 9.28
CA PRO A 30 -11.88 -3.08 8.64
C PRO A 30 -11.31 -3.51 7.29
N HIS A 31 -11.16 -2.54 6.39
CA HIS A 31 -10.47 -2.74 5.12
C HIS A 31 -9.08 -3.37 5.32
N GLY A 32 -8.70 -4.31 4.47
CA GLY A 32 -7.52 -5.15 4.58
C GLY A 32 -7.69 -6.34 5.54
N ASP A 33 -8.34 -6.15 6.70
CA ASP A 33 -8.62 -7.26 7.63
C ASP A 33 -9.67 -8.23 7.04
N ALA A 34 -10.69 -7.71 6.37
CA ALA A 34 -11.68 -8.50 5.64
C ALA A 34 -11.05 -9.38 4.56
N GLY A 35 -10.19 -8.79 3.71
CA GLY A 35 -9.53 -9.50 2.61
C GLY A 35 -8.54 -10.54 3.14
N ALA A 36 -7.79 -10.20 4.19
CA ALA A 36 -6.92 -11.13 4.87
C ALA A 36 -7.66 -12.32 5.48
N ARG A 37 -8.83 -12.08 6.08
CA ARG A 37 -9.68 -13.14 6.62
C ARG A 37 -10.17 -14.06 5.50
N TRP A 38 -10.70 -13.49 4.42
CA TRP A 38 -11.16 -14.22 3.25
C TRP A 38 -10.07 -15.11 2.62
N LEU A 39 -8.83 -14.59 2.51
CA LEU A 39 -7.67 -15.32 2.02
C LEU A 39 -7.22 -16.43 2.97
N THR A 40 -7.23 -16.16 4.28
CA THR A 40 -6.87 -17.14 5.30
C THR A 40 -7.81 -18.34 5.29
N GLU A 41 -9.11 -18.10 5.15
CA GLU A 41 -10.13 -19.16 5.06
C GLU A 41 -9.96 -20.03 3.80
N ARG A 42 -9.24 -19.56 2.79
CA ARG A 42 -8.90 -20.27 1.55
C ARG A 42 -7.48 -20.85 1.55
N GLY A 43 -6.80 -20.84 2.69
CA GLY A 43 -5.46 -21.41 2.83
C GLY A 43 -4.31 -20.49 2.42
N HIS A 44 -4.58 -19.22 2.08
CA HIS A 44 -3.58 -18.27 1.59
C HIS A 44 -3.06 -17.33 2.70
N ARG A 45 -2.54 -17.90 3.80
CA ARG A 45 -2.09 -17.12 4.98
C ARG A 45 -0.98 -16.12 4.69
N GLU A 46 -0.07 -16.45 3.78
CA GLU A 46 1.06 -15.58 3.44
C GLU A 46 0.57 -14.33 2.68
N LEU A 47 -0.36 -14.49 1.74
CA LEU A 47 -1.03 -13.37 1.07
C LEU A 47 -1.86 -12.55 2.06
N ALA A 48 -2.57 -13.22 2.97
CA ALA A 48 -3.40 -12.54 3.96
C ALA A 48 -2.61 -11.53 4.80
N ARG A 49 -1.36 -11.84 5.17
CA ARG A 49 -0.50 -10.90 5.92
C ARG A 49 -0.19 -9.63 5.13
N ALA A 50 0.21 -9.78 3.86
CA ALA A 50 0.50 -8.64 2.98
C ALA A 50 -0.76 -7.79 2.74
N VAL A 51 -1.91 -8.43 2.53
CA VAL A 51 -3.20 -7.75 2.36
C VAL A 51 -3.62 -7.02 3.64
N ALA A 52 -3.49 -7.61 4.82
CA ALA A 52 -3.82 -6.94 6.08
C ALA A 52 -2.95 -5.70 6.35
N ALA A 53 -1.72 -5.68 5.84
CA ALA A 53 -0.77 -4.60 6.07
C ALA A 53 -0.96 -3.39 5.15
N HIS A 54 -1.69 -3.55 4.03
CA HIS A 54 -1.78 -2.52 3.01
C HIS A 54 -2.56 -1.26 3.41
N PRO A 55 -3.62 -1.24 4.24
CA PRO A 55 -4.38 -0.02 4.44
C PRO A 55 -3.56 1.08 5.12
N VAL A 56 -3.75 2.35 4.74
CA VAL A 56 -3.06 3.48 5.40
C VAL A 56 -3.35 3.54 6.91
N THR A 57 -4.53 3.08 7.33
CA THR A 57 -4.94 3.00 8.74
C THR A 57 -4.06 2.05 9.56
N ARG A 58 -3.41 1.06 8.93
CA ARG A 58 -2.39 0.22 9.58
C ARG A 58 -1.22 1.06 10.07
N LEU A 59 -0.89 2.14 9.36
CA LEU A 59 0.21 3.04 9.71
C LEU A 59 -0.20 4.10 10.72
N SER A 60 -1.48 4.45 10.86
CA SER A 60 -1.92 5.40 11.89
C SER A 60 -2.08 4.73 13.25
N ASP A 61 -2.54 3.48 13.30
CA ASP A 61 -2.69 2.72 14.55
C ASP A 61 -1.33 2.34 15.14
N GLU A 62 -1.05 2.81 16.35
CA GLU A 62 0.24 2.60 17.03
C GLU A 62 0.55 1.14 17.32
N VAL A 63 -0.37 0.41 17.94
CA VAL A 63 -0.17 -0.98 18.36
C VAL A 63 -0.03 -1.88 17.13
N ARG A 64 -0.93 -1.73 16.15
CA ARG A 64 -0.90 -2.51 14.91
C ARG A 64 0.35 -2.20 14.09
N PHE A 65 0.76 -0.93 14.01
CA PHE A 65 1.98 -0.54 13.31
C PHE A 65 3.21 -1.19 13.94
N HIS A 66 3.43 -1.04 15.24
CA HIS A 66 4.64 -1.55 15.88
C HIS A 66 4.72 -3.08 15.83
N ARG A 67 3.60 -3.77 16.04
CA ARG A 67 3.54 -5.23 15.90
C ARG A 67 3.94 -5.69 14.50
N TRP A 68 3.37 -5.05 13.46
CA TRP A 68 3.68 -5.37 12.07
C TRP A 68 5.11 -4.99 11.72
N ALA A 69 5.52 -3.74 11.94
CA ALA A 69 6.83 -3.22 11.52
C ALA A 69 8.01 -4.00 12.14
N GLY A 70 7.84 -4.54 13.35
CA GLY A 70 8.86 -5.38 14.00
C GLY A 70 9.07 -6.75 13.36
N HIS A 71 8.11 -7.26 12.59
CA HIS A 71 8.12 -8.64 12.05
C HIS A 71 7.71 -8.71 10.57
N ALA A 72 7.56 -7.58 9.90
CA ALA A 72 7.12 -7.50 8.52
C ALA A 72 8.20 -8.05 7.59
N THR A 73 7.79 -8.97 6.71
CA THR A 73 8.61 -9.44 5.60
C THR A 73 8.84 -8.33 4.57
N TRP A 74 9.80 -8.52 3.66
CA TRP A 74 10.04 -7.57 2.58
C TRP A 74 8.85 -7.46 1.64
N GLU A 75 8.17 -8.58 1.41
CA GLU A 75 6.98 -8.68 0.58
C GLU A 75 5.84 -7.82 1.15
N GLU A 76 5.56 -7.96 2.46
CA GLU A 76 4.58 -7.11 3.17
C GLU A 76 4.93 -5.62 3.05
N LYS A 77 6.22 -5.28 3.24
CA LYS A 77 6.70 -3.89 3.16
C LYS A 77 6.55 -3.32 1.74
N ILE A 78 6.88 -4.09 0.71
CA ILE A 78 6.79 -3.67 -0.70
C ILE A 78 5.34 -3.42 -1.08
N VAL A 79 4.42 -4.34 -0.76
CA VAL A 79 2.99 -4.18 -1.07
C VAL A 79 2.42 -2.98 -0.33
N ALA A 80 2.69 -2.86 0.97
CA ALA A 80 2.26 -1.70 1.74
C ALA A 80 2.82 -0.41 1.13
N TYR A 81 4.11 -0.35 0.76
CA TYR A 81 4.68 0.84 0.13
C TYR A 81 4.03 1.18 -1.21
N ALA A 82 3.93 0.19 -2.12
CA ALA A 82 3.45 0.36 -3.48
C ALA A 82 2.02 0.91 -3.51
N ASP A 83 1.12 0.34 -2.69
CA ASP A 83 -0.27 0.80 -2.54
C ASP A 83 -0.35 2.32 -2.25
N LYS A 84 0.48 2.84 -1.34
CA LYS A 84 0.43 4.28 -0.98
C LYS A 84 0.92 5.20 -2.09
N ARG A 85 1.69 4.69 -3.04
CA ARG A 85 2.21 5.43 -4.19
C ARG A 85 1.27 5.38 -5.39
N CYS A 86 0.37 4.39 -5.44
CA CYS A 86 -0.49 4.15 -6.59
C CYS A 86 -1.86 4.80 -6.40
N GLY A 87 -2.19 5.73 -7.30
CA GLY A 87 -3.56 6.20 -7.54
C GLY A 87 -3.96 5.80 -8.96
N GLN A 88 -4.41 6.78 -9.75
CA GLN A 88 -4.43 6.59 -11.21
C GLN A 88 -3.00 6.43 -11.74
N ARG A 89 -2.02 7.16 -11.21
CA ARG A 89 -0.60 7.06 -11.60
C ARG A 89 0.29 6.76 -10.39
N VAL A 90 1.57 6.48 -10.64
CA VAL A 90 2.57 6.44 -9.56
C VAL A 90 2.92 7.88 -9.17
N GLU A 91 2.57 8.26 -7.94
CA GLU A 91 2.75 9.61 -7.42
C GLU A 91 3.76 9.64 -6.27
N PRO A 92 4.43 10.80 -6.02
CA PRO A 92 5.22 10.96 -4.81
C PRO A 92 4.37 10.69 -3.55
N LEU A 93 4.94 9.99 -2.58
CA LEU A 93 4.23 9.63 -1.35
C LEU A 93 3.71 10.87 -0.61
N ALA A 94 4.49 11.94 -0.56
CA ALA A 94 4.09 13.20 0.05
C ALA A 94 2.85 13.81 -0.64
N SER A 95 2.75 13.72 -1.97
CA SER A 95 1.60 14.21 -2.73
C SER A 95 0.34 13.40 -2.44
N ARG A 96 0.48 12.06 -2.30
CA ARG A 96 -0.64 11.16 -1.94
C ARG A 96 -1.21 11.48 -0.56
N PHE A 97 -0.35 11.67 0.44
CA PHE A 97 -0.78 12.07 1.78
C PHE A 97 -1.40 13.47 1.82
N ALA A 98 -0.88 14.42 1.04
CA ALA A 98 -1.45 15.77 0.94
C ALA A 98 -2.87 15.73 0.33
N ASP A 99 -3.08 14.90 -0.71
CA ASP A 99 -4.39 14.68 -1.30
C ASP A 99 -5.37 14.00 -0.31
N TRP A 100 -4.93 12.96 0.40
CA TRP A 100 -5.76 12.33 1.45
C TRP A 100 -6.17 13.31 2.54
N ALA A 101 -5.23 14.11 3.06
CA ALA A 101 -5.54 15.10 4.10
C ALA A 101 -6.50 16.19 3.63
N ARG A 102 -6.43 16.57 2.34
CA ARG A 102 -7.39 17.50 1.74
C ARG A 102 -8.79 16.90 1.60
N ARG A 103 -8.90 15.63 1.20
CA ARG A 103 -10.19 14.95 1.01
C ARG A 103 -10.84 14.49 2.32
N HIS A 104 -10.03 14.27 3.36
CA HIS A 104 -10.43 13.75 4.66
C HIS A 104 -9.83 14.58 5.80
N PRO A 105 -10.19 15.87 5.93
CA PRO A 105 -9.65 16.74 6.96
C PRO A 105 -9.93 16.23 8.39
N GLU A 106 -11.01 15.48 8.58
CA GLU A 106 -11.38 14.81 9.83
C GLU A 106 -10.34 13.78 10.31
N HIS A 107 -9.47 13.31 9.41
CA HIS A 107 -8.41 12.33 9.69
C HIS A 107 -7.01 12.93 9.62
N ALA A 108 -6.87 14.26 9.65
CA ALA A 108 -5.59 14.93 9.44
C ALA A 108 -4.50 14.49 10.44
N THR A 109 -4.87 14.28 11.71
CA THR A 109 -3.94 13.85 12.76
C THR A 109 -3.43 12.42 12.50
N GLU A 110 -4.34 11.49 12.21
CA GLU A 110 -4.01 10.10 11.88
C GLU A 110 -3.15 10.03 10.60
N LEU A 111 -3.49 10.83 9.59
CA LEU A 111 -2.73 10.90 8.35
C LEU A 111 -1.34 11.50 8.55
N ALA A 112 -1.15 12.45 9.48
CA ALA A 112 0.18 12.98 9.82
C ALA A 112 1.08 11.91 10.47
N VAL A 113 0.52 11.10 11.37
CA VAL A 113 1.22 9.95 11.97
C VAL A 113 1.57 8.91 10.90
N ALA A 114 0.58 8.51 10.11
CA ALA A 114 0.75 7.55 9.03
C ALA A 114 1.78 8.03 7.99
N ARG A 115 1.82 9.33 7.68
CA ARG A 115 2.79 9.92 6.74
C ARG A 115 4.23 9.73 7.21
N SER A 116 4.49 9.99 8.50
CA SER A 116 5.84 9.83 9.07
C SER A 116 6.30 8.37 8.99
N ARG A 117 5.41 7.43 9.30
CA ARG A 117 5.67 5.98 9.22
C ARG A 117 5.80 5.50 7.77
N ALA A 118 4.98 6.00 6.85
CA ALA A 118 5.07 5.69 5.43
C ALA A 118 6.37 6.22 4.81
N ALA A 119 6.83 7.42 5.20
CA ALA A 119 8.11 7.97 4.74
C ALA A 119 9.30 7.12 5.21
N ARG A 120 9.23 6.55 6.43
CA ARG A 120 10.21 5.58 6.90
C ARG A 120 10.19 4.31 6.03
N LEU A 121 9.01 3.76 5.78
CA LEU A 121 8.83 2.59 4.91
C LEU A 121 9.38 2.84 3.50
N GLU A 122 9.12 4.01 2.91
CA GLU A 122 9.64 4.41 1.61
C GLU A 122 11.17 4.42 1.60
N ARG A 123 11.82 5.00 2.62
CA ARG A 123 13.28 4.97 2.73
C ARG A 123 13.83 3.55 2.86
N GLU A 124 13.18 2.70 3.66
CA GLU A 124 13.60 1.30 3.85
C GLU A 124 13.52 0.51 2.53
N VAL A 125 12.39 0.57 1.84
CA VAL A 125 12.16 -0.16 0.58
C VAL A 125 13.05 0.38 -0.55
N CYS A 126 13.14 1.71 -0.71
CA CYS A 126 13.94 2.32 -1.77
C CYS A 126 15.44 2.03 -1.57
N THR A 127 15.94 2.12 -0.34
CA THR A 127 17.33 1.78 -0.01
C THR A 127 17.63 0.31 -0.35
N ALA A 128 16.75 -0.61 0.03
CA ALA A 128 16.93 -2.03 -0.27
C ALA A 128 16.90 -2.34 -1.78
N ALA A 129 16.15 -1.54 -2.55
CA ALA A 129 16.06 -1.66 -4.00
C ALA A 129 17.17 -0.88 -4.75
N GLY A 130 18.02 -0.13 -4.06
CA GLY A 130 19.08 0.67 -4.69
C GLY A 130 18.55 1.83 -5.53
N VAL A 131 17.36 2.36 -5.20
CA VAL A 131 16.73 3.49 -5.90
C VAL A 131 16.45 4.64 -4.94
N ARG A 132 16.36 5.86 -5.44
CA ARG A 132 15.89 7.00 -4.66
C ARG A 132 14.36 7.13 -4.76
N PRO A 133 13.66 7.59 -3.70
CA PRO A 133 12.20 7.77 -3.73
C PRO A 133 11.66 8.63 -4.89
N ASP A 134 12.43 9.61 -5.35
CA ASP A 134 12.09 10.51 -6.48
C ASP A 134 12.35 9.89 -7.87
N GLU A 135 13.06 8.76 -7.92
CA GLU A 135 13.35 8.00 -9.14
C GLU A 135 12.28 6.95 -9.44
N VAL A 136 11.54 6.48 -8.44
CA VAL A 136 10.53 5.40 -8.57
C VAL A 136 9.56 5.66 -9.73
N ARG A 137 9.05 6.90 -9.87
CA ARG A 137 8.12 7.26 -10.96
C ARG A 137 8.77 7.28 -12.36
N ARG A 138 10.11 7.36 -12.41
CA ARG A 138 10.92 7.47 -13.63
C ARG A 138 11.52 6.13 -14.04
N LEU A 139 11.32 5.08 -13.24
CA LEU A 139 11.75 3.74 -13.63
C LEU A 139 11.11 3.38 -14.97
N ARG A 140 11.91 2.83 -15.88
CA ARG A 140 11.50 2.59 -17.28
C ARG A 140 10.17 1.86 -17.39
N TRP A 141 9.94 0.85 -16.54
CA TRP A 141 8.72 0.07 -16.51
C TRP A 141 7.51 0.83 -15.95
N VAL A 142 7.71 1.78 -15.04
CA VAL A 142 6.64 2.67 -14.56
C VAL A 142 6.25 3.66 -15.66
N ALA A 143 7.25 4.27 -16.31
CA ALA A 143 7.02 5.22 -17.41
C ALA A 143 6.32 4.54 -18.61
N ALA A 144 6.65 3.28 -18.90
CA ALA A 144 5.99 2.49 -19.94
C ALA A 144 4.53 2.13 -19.58
N ALA A 145 4.24 1.83 -18.32
CA ALA A 145 2.89 1.52 -17.86
C ALA A 145 1.99 2.76 -17.75
N TRP A 146 2.58 3.94 -17.54
CA TRP A 146 1.86 5.20 -17.40
C TRP A 146 2.52 6.31 -18.24
N PRO A 147 2.43 6.24 -19.58
CA PRO A 147 3.01 7.27 -20.44
C PRO A 147 2.40 8.62 -20.06
N VAL A 148 3.26 9.58 -19.69
CA VAL A 148 2.83 10.96 -19.50
C VAL A 148 2.28 11.40 -20.85
N PRO A 149 1.02 11.89 -20.94
CA PRO A 149 0.53 12.47 -22.18
C PRO A 149 1.54 13.54 -22.61
N SER A 150 2.05 13.47 -23.84
CA SER A 150 2.86 14.55 -24.37
C SER A 150 2.06 15.83 -24.20
N GLU A 151 2.63 16.81 -23.50
CA GLU A 151 2.08 18.17 -23.51
C GLU A 151 1.90 18.51 -24.99
N ARG A 152 0.65 18.73 -25.41
CA ARG A 152 0.39 19.29 -26.72
C ARG A 152 1.05 20.66 -26.70
N VAL A 153 2.22 20.75 -27.29
CA VAL A 153 2.84 22.01 -27.67
C VAL A 153 1.80 22.66 -28.58
N ALA A 154 1.16 23.71 -28.07
CA ALA A 154 0.28 24.58 -28.83
C ALA A 154 1.12 25.42 -29.81
#